data_AF-A0AAW3KHJ6-F1
#
_entry.id   AF-A0AAW3KHJ6-F1
#
_cell.length_a   1.000
_cell.length_b   1.000
_cell.length_c   1.000
_cell.angle_alpha   90.00
_cell.angle_beta   90.00
_cell.angle_gamma   90.00
#
_symmetry.space_group_name_H-M   'P 1'
#
loop_
_entity.id
_entity.type
_entity.pdbx_description
1 polymer ?
#
loop_
_entity_poly.entity_id
_entity_poly.type
_entity_poly.pdbx_seq_one_letter_code
_entity_poly.pdbx_strand_id
1 'polypeptide(L)'
;MYLEASWYAYAVLEDRLVSLLQNSGGVGEKAGGANGKPIKMMGPKLKELSRRAKKDALLKENFEHDKLNSWKESRNNLMHAMGDATMPIDDIDATAKKLAEDGQKLLRDYAAACRRLKKHRDKVAV
;
A
#
# COMPACT_ATOMS: atom_id res chain seq x y z
N MET A 1 7.97 2.73 20.08
CA MET A 1 7.03 1.60 20.29
C MET A 1 6.75 0.95 18.93
N TYR A 2 6.79 -0.39 18.82
CA TYR A 2 6.64 -1.07 17.51
C TYR A 2 5.22 -1.03 16.95
N LEU A 3 4.21 -1.05 17.82
CA LEU A 3 2.81 -0.91 17.41
C LEU A 3 2.57 0.40 16.65
N GLU A 4 2.99 1.53 17.21
CA GLU A 4 2.95 2.83 16.54
C GLU A 4 3.71 2.83 15.21
N ALA A 5 4.93 2.25 15.18
CA ALA A 5 5.71 2.16 13.95
C ALA A 5 4.95 1.41 12.83
N SER A 6 4.24 0.33 13.17
CA SER A 6 3.40 -0.40 12.22
C SER A 6 2.21 0.44 11.71
N TRP A 7 1.66 1.33 12.54
CA TRP A 7 0.58 2.24 12.14
C TRP A 7 1.08 3.35 11.23
N TYR A 8 2.24 3.94 11.53
CA TYR A 8 2.90 4.89 10.63
C TYR A 8 3.23 4.24 9.30
N ALA A 9 3.71 2.98 9.30
CA ALA A 9 3.96 2.25 8.07
C ALA A 9 2.70 2.13 7.21
N TYR A 10 1.55 1.83 7.82
CA TYR A 10 0.28 1.76 7.11
C TYR A 10 -0.08 3.10 6.44
N ALA A 11 0.01 4.21 7.19
CA ALA A 11 -0.33 5.53 6.68
C ALA A 11 0.58 5.96 5.51
N VAL A 12 1.89 5.69 5.61
CA VAL A 12 2.82 6.04 4.53
C VAL A 12 2.64 5.12 3.32
N LEU A 13 2.35 3.83 3.52
CA LEU A 13 2.01 2.91 2.41
C LEU A 13 0.75 3.36 1.68
N GLU A 14 -0.28 3.82 2.40
CA GLU A 14 -1.48 4.42 1.80
C GLU A 14 -1.14 5.61 0.90
N ASP A 15 -0.27 6.52 1.35
CA ASP A 15 0.17 7.67 0.55
C ASP A 15 0.96 7.24 -0.71
N ARG A 16 1.81 6.20 -0.59
CA ARG A 16 2.52 5.65 -1.75
C ARG A 16 1.57 5.01 -2.76
N LEU A 17 0.51 4.34 -2.32
CA LEU A 17 -0.52 3.83 -3.22
C LEU A 17 -1.28 4.95 -3.95
N VAL A 18 -1.55 6.07 -3.29
CA VAL A 18 -2.08 7.27 -3.97
C VAL A 18 -1.13 7.74 -5.06
N SER A 19 0.18 7.79 -4.76
CA SER A 19 1.21 8.19 -5.73
C SER A 19 1.23 7.26 -6.95
N LEU A 20 1.13 5.94 -6.74
CA LEU A 20 1.04 4.97 -7.84
C LEU A 20 -0.25 5.15 -8.66
N LEU A 21 -1.38 5.44 -8.02
CA LEU A 21 -2.64 5.72 -8.72
C LEU A 21 -2.54 6.99 -9.58
N GLN A 22 -2.01 8.08 -9.04
CA GLN A 22 -1.78 9.33 -9.78
C GLN A 22 -0.93 9.06 -11.02
N ASN A 23 0.18 8.34 -10.82
CA ASN A 23 1.12 7.99 -11.88
C ASN A 23 0.67 6.80 -12.72
N SER A 24 -0.57 6.32 -12.65
CA SER A 24 -1.06 5.21 -13.50
C SER A 24 -2.40 5.49 -14.19
N GLY A 25 -2.92 6.71 -14.09
CA GLY A 25 -4.22 7.09 -14.66
C GLY A 25 -5.15 7.83 -13.70
N GLY A 26 -4.62 8.46 -12.65
CA GLY A 26 -5.38 9.27 -11.69
C GLY A 26 -5.94 8.49 -10.49
N VAL A 27 -6.52 9.19 -9.51
CA VAL A 27 -6.89 8.64 -8.18
C VAL A 27 -8.29 8.01 -8.14
N GLY A 28 -9.08 8.10 -9.21
CA GLY A 28 -10.48 7.64 -9.25
C GLY A 28 -10.72 6.32 -10.01
N GLU A 29 -11.87 5.66 -9.75
CA GLU A 29 -12.22 4.32 -10.25
C GLU A 29 -12.46 4.19 -11.77
N LYS A 30 -12.81 5.27 -12.50
CA LYS A 30 -13.31 5.13 -13.88
C LYS A 30 -12.55 5.84 -15.01
N ALA A 31 -11.72 6.86 -14.78
CA ALA A 31 -10.83 7.47 -15.81
C ALA A 31 -10.00 8.68 -15.31
N GLY A 32 -9.98 9.00 -14.02
CA GLY A 32 -10.06 10.44 -13.72
C GLY A 32 -11.39 11.08 -14.20
N GLY A 33 -12.49 10.31 -14.26
CA GLY A 33 -13.89 10.75 -14.48
C GLY A 33 -14.81 9.51 -14.39
N ALA A 34 -16.02 9.49 -13.83
CA ALA A 34 -17.17 10.36 -14.11
C ALA A 34 -17.97 10.76 -12.84
N ASN A 35 -17.41 10.52 -11.64
CA ASN A 35 -17.88 11.08 -10.36
C ASN A 35 -16.73 11.58 -9.46
N GLY A 36 -15.47 11.54 -9.95
CA GLY A 36 -14.30 12.20 -9.33
C GLY A 36 -13.86 11.76 -7.93
N LYS A 37 -14.51 10.78 -7.28
CA LYS A 37 -14.24 10.52 -5.86
C LYS A 37 -12.89 9.79 -5.65
N PRO A 38 -12.03 10.28 -4.72
CA PRO A 38 -10.78 9.62 -4.36
C PRO A 38 -11.01 8.22 -3.77
N ILE A 39 -10.19 7.24 -4.15
CA ILE A 39 -10.17 5.92 -3.53
C ILE A 39 -9.52 6.03 -2.15
N LYS A 40 -10.31 5.88 -1.08
CA LYS A 40 -9.86 6.18 0.30
C LYS A 40 -9.09 5.06 0.98
N MET A 41 -9.46 3.80 0.76
CA MET A 41 -8.95 2.65 1.55
C MET A 41 -7.93 1.81 0.78
N MET A 42 -6.94 1.24 1.48
CA MET A 42 -5.86 0.42 0.91
C MET A 42 -6.39 -0.71 0.03
N GLY A 43 -7.38 -1.48 0.49
CA GLY A 43 -7.94 -2.60 -0.25
C GLY A 43 -8.47 -2.20 -1.65
N PRO A 44 -9.39 -1.22 -1.73
CA PRO A 44 -9.81 -0.63 -3.00
C PRO A 44 -8.65 -0.09 -3.86
N LYS A 45 -7.64 0.56 -3.28
CA LYS A 45 -6.45 1.04 -4.03
C LYS A 45 -5.69 -0.14 -4.65
N LEU A 46 -5.45 -1.21 -3.89
CA LEU A 46 -4.80 -2.43 -4.36
C LEU A 46 -5.59 -3.07 -5.51
N LYS A 47 -6.92 -3.19 -5.38
CA LYS A 47 -7.78 -3.74 -6.43
C LYS A 47 -7.69 -2.93 -7.73
N GLU A 48 -7.70 -1.61 -7.63
CA GLU A 48 -7.61 -0.72 -8.78
C GLU A 48 -6.21 -0.78 -9.44
N LEU A 49 -5.14 -0.76 -8.66
CA LEU A 49 -3.77 -0.90 -9.17
C LEU A 49 -3.56 -2.26 -9.84
N SER A 50 -4.08 -3.35 -9.26
CA SER A 50 -4.08 -4.68 -9.89
C SER A 50 -4.83 -4.69 -11.21
N ARG A 51 -5.97 -3.98 -11.31
CA ARG A 51 -6.72 -3.83 -12.56
C ARG A 51 -5.90 -3.09 -13.62
N ARG A 52 -5.21 -2.01 -13.25
CA ARG A 52 -4.36 -1.21 -14.14
C ARG A 52 -3.11 -1.96 -14.59
N ALA A 53 -2.48 -2.69 -13.68
CA ALA A 53 -1.28 -3.49 -13.97
C ALA A 53 -1.52 -4.57 -15.05
N LYS A 54 -2.78 -4.98 -15.31
CA LYS A 54 -3.10 -5.87 -16.44
C LYS A 54 -2.86 -5.22 -17.81
N LYS A 55 -2.88 -3.89 -17.88
CA LYS A 55 -2.74 -3.11 -19.12
C LYS A 55 -1.52 -2.20 -19.13
N ASP A 56 -0.86 -2.04 -17.98
CA ASP A 56 0.32 -1.20 -17.79
C ASP A 56 1.50 -2.06 -17.32
N ALA A 57 2.38 -2.42 -18.25
CA ALA A 57 3.55 -3.26 -17.98
C ALA A 57 4.51 -2.59 -16.99
N LEU A 58 4.70 -1.27 -17.10
CA LEU A 58 5.59 -0.52 -16.22
C LEU A 58 5.04 -0.49 -14.78
N LEU A 59 3.73 -0.32 -14.61
CA LEU A 59 3.10 -0.46 -13.30
C LEU A 59 3.23 -1.88 -12.78
N LYS A 60 2.98 -2.90 -13.61
CA LYS A 60 3.08 -4.31 -13.23
C LYS A 60 4.46 -4.67 -12.67
N GLU A 61 5.53 -4.20 -13.29
CA GLU A 61 6.90 -4.42 -12.82
C GLU A 61 7.23 -3.71 -11.50
N ASN A 62 6.49 -2.65 -11.17
CA ASN A 62 6.76 -1.81 -10.01
C ASN A 62 5.72 -1.99 -8.88
N PHE A 63 4.69 -2.80 -9.08
CA PHE A 63 3.59 -2.98 -8.14
C PHE A 63 3.59 -4.40 -7.55
N GLU A 64 4.07 -4.51 -6.31
CA GLU A 64 4.10 -5.76 -5.56
C GLU A 64 2.84 -5.90 -4.70
N HIS A 65 1.76 -6.41 -5.32
CA HIS A 65 0.44 -6.53 -4.69
C HIS A 65 0.45 -7.51 -3.50
N ASP A 66 0.99 -8.71 -3.69
CA ASP A 66 0.72 -9.84 -2.80
C ASP A 66 1.40 -9.67 -1.43
N LYS A 67 2.62 -9.13 -1.41
CA LYS A 67 3.33 -8.84 -0.16
C LYS A 67 2.62 -7.75 0.64
N LEU A 68 2.16 -6.68 -0.03
CA LEU A 68 1.46 -5.61 0.65
C LEU A 68 0.08 -6.07 1.16
N ASN A 69 -0.65 -6.86 0.39
CA ASN A 69 -1.94 -7.40 0.84
C ASN A 69 -1.75 -8.33 2.05
N SER A 70 -0.76 -9.24 2.00
CA SER A 70 -0.45 -10.14 3.13
C SER A 70 -0.05 -9.37 4.40
N TRP A 71 0.76 -8.32 4.26
CA TRP A 71 1.12 -7.46 5.38
C TRP A 71 -0.09 -6.70 5.95
N LYS A 72 -0.97 -6.18 5.08
CA LYS A 72 -2.22 -5.51 5.49
C LYS A 72 -3.14 -6.46 6.27
N GLU A 73 -3.33 -7.69 5.80
CA GLU A 73 -4.14 -8.69 6.51
C GLU A 73 -3.52 -9.03 7.87
N SER A 74 -2.20 -9.20 7.94
CA SER A 74 -1.50 -9.47 9.20
C SER A 74 -1.69 -8.32 10.22
N ARG A 75 -1.64 -7.06 9.76
CA ARG A 75 -1.94 -5.89 10.59
C ARG A 75 -3.39 -5.90 11.07
N ASN A 76 -4.35 -6.17 10.18
CA ASN A 76 -5.77 -6.22 10.54
C ASN A 76 -6.02 -7.31 11.59
N ASN A 77 -5.42 -8.49 11.42
CA ASN A 77 -5.53 -9.59 12.38
C ASN A 77 -4.98 -9.18 13.76
N LEU A 78 -3.84 -8.49 13.83
CA LEU A 78 -3.33 -7.96 15.09
C LEU A 78 -4.33 -6.97 15.73
N MET A 79 -4.87 -6.03 14.95
CA MET A 79 -5.83 -5.05 15.46
C MET A 79 -7.11 -5.69 15.98
N HIS A 80 -7.64 -6.71 15.29
CA HIS A 80 -8.78 -7.48 15.76
C HIS A 80 -8.45 -8.26 17.03
N ALA A 81 -7.30 -8.94 17.07
CA ALA A 81 -6.90 -9.70 18.26
C ALA A 81 -6.69 -8.82 19.50
N MET A 82 -6.18 -7.61 19.31
CA MET A 82 -6.08 -6.60 20.37
C MET A 82 -7.45 -6.10 20.83
N GLY A 83 -8.37 -5.82 19.90
CA GLY A 83 -9.71 -5.32 20.22
C GLY A 83 -10.57 -6.37 20.93
N ASP A 84 -10.44 -7.62 20.54
CA ASP A 84 -11.17 -8.76 21.12
C ASP A 84 -10.47 -9.35 22.36
N ALA A 85 -9.30 -8.82 22.72
CA ALA A 85 -8.44 -9.31 23.81
C ALA A 85 -8.11 -10.82 23.72
N THR A 86 -7.91 -11.33 22.51
CA THR A 86 -7.68 -12.75 22.23
C THR A 86 -6.21 -13.14 22.12
N MET A 87 -5.29 -12.16 22.20
CA MET A 87 -3.85 -12.38 22.07
C MET A 87 -3.12 -11.90 23.34
N PRO A 88 -2.17 -12.69 23.89
CA PRO A 88 -1.30 -12.25 24.97
C PRO A 88 -0.49 -11.00 24.62
N ILE A 89 -0.18 -10.17 25.62
CA ILE A 89 0.58 -8.92 25.42
C ILE A 89 1.96 -9.18 24.79
N ASP A 90 2.67 -10.22 25.22
CA ASP A 90 3.98 -10.57 24.67
C ASP A 90 3.90 -10.93 23.17
N ASP A 91 2.84 -11.62 22.76
CA ASP A 91 2.57 -11.97 21.37
C ASP A 91 2.17 -10.73 20.54
N ILE A 92 1.44 -9.78 21.14
CA ILE A 92 1.11 -8.48 20.52
C ILE A 92 2.41 -7.73 20.21
N ASP A 93 3.34 -7.65 21.16
CA ASP A 93 4.60 -6.94 20.98
C ASP A 93 5.50 -7.61 19.94
N ALA A 94 5.62 -8.93 19.97
CA ALA A 94 6.38 -9.69 18.97
C ALA A 94 5.79 -9.51 17.56
N THR A 95 4.46 -9.57 17.44
CA THR A 95 3.76 -9.38 16.16
C THR A 95 3.89 -7.94 15.66
N ALA A 96 3.75 -6.95 16.55
CA ALA A 96 3.90 -5.54 16.23
C ALA A 96 5.33 -5.23 15.74
N LYS A 97 6.35 -5.82 16.37
CA LYS A 97 7.75 -5.71 15.94
C LYS A 97 7.93 -6.22 14.52
N LYS A 98 7.46 -7.45 14.24
CA LYS A 98 7.54 -8.03 12.89
C LYS A 98 6.81 -7.17 11.86
N LEU A 99 5.60 -6.70 12.17
CA LEU A 99 4.84 -5.81 11.29
C LEU A 99 5.56 -4.49 11.02
N ALA A 100 6.24 -3.91 12.00
CA ALA A 100 7.01 -2.70 11.83
C ALA A 100 8.23 -2.91 10.90
N GLU A 101 8.97 -4.00 11.10
CA GLU A 101 10.14 -4.35 10.28
C GLU A 101 9.75 -4.66 8.83
N ASP A 102 8.72 -5.49 8.63
CA ASP A 102 8.19 -5.82 7.29
C ASP A 102 7.59 -4.58 6.61
N GLY A 103 6.88 -3.75 7.38
CA GLY A 103 6.31 -2.50 6.90
C GLY A 103 7.40 -1.52 6.43
N GLN A 104 8.50 -1.42 7.17
CA GLN A 104 9.65 -0.59 6.79
C GLN A 104 10.26 -1.05 5.46
N LYS A 105 10.37 -2.36 5.24
CA LYS A 105 10.87 -2.90 3.97
C LYS A 105 9.92 -2.56 2.81
N LEU A 106 8.63 -2.81 2.98
CA LEU A 106 7.60 -2.47 1.99
C LEU A 106 7.61 -0.98 1.65
N LEU A 107 7.78 -0.10 2.64
CA LEU A 107 7.87 1.33 2.41
C LEU A 107 9.02 1.71 1.47
N ARG A 108 10.21 1.13 1.69
CA ARG A 108 11.38 1.40 0.85
C ARG A 108 11.12 0.93 -0.59
N ASP A 109 10.53 -0.25 -0.74
CA ASP A 109 10.22 -0.84 -2.04
C ASP A 109 9.18 0.00 -2.80
N TYR A 110 8.10 0.40 -2.13
CA TYR A 110 7.04 1.24 -2.73
C TYR A 110 7.52 2.66 -3.02
N ALA A 111 8.39 3.24 -2.18
CA ALA A 111 9.00 4.54 -2.46
C ALA A 111 9.92 4.46 -3.69
N ALA A 112 10.68 3.37 -3.84
CA ALA A 112 11.51 3.16 -5.03
C ALA A 112 10.65 2.94 -6.29
N ALA A 113 9.58 2.16 -6.19
CA ALA A 113 8.60 1.95 -7.26
C ALA A 113 7.98 3.27 -7.74
N CYS A 114 7.53 4.12 -6.82
CA CYS A 114 6.97 5.44 -7.14
C CYS A 114 7.98 6.31 -7.91
N ARG A 115 9.25 6.34 -7.45
CA ARG A 115 10.31 7.11 -8.12
C ARG A 115 10.60 6.60 -9.54
N ARG A 116 10.66 5.28 -9.72
CA ARG A 116 10.89 4.66 -11.05
C ARG A 116 9.72 4.98 -11.98
N LEU A 117 8.49 4.73 -11.54
CA LEU A 117 7.29 4.98 -12.34
C LEU A 117 7.19 6.44 -12.79
N LYS A 118 7.42 7.39 -11.87
CA LYS A 118 7.44 8.82 -12.18
C LYS A 118 8.52 9.17 -13.21
N LYS A 119 9.78 8.77 -12.96
CA LYS A 119 10.92 9.06 -13.85
C LYS A 119 10.71 8.53 -15.27
N HIS A 120 10.13 7.35 -15.42
CA HIS A 120 9.85 6.78 -16.74
C HIS A 120 8.73 7.53 -17.46
N ARG A 121 7.69 7.95 -16.74
CA ARG A 121 6.55 8.67 -17.34
C ARG A 121 6.88 10.11 -17.72
N ASP A 122 7.71 10.79 -16.94
CA ASP A 122 8.22 12.12 -17.28
C ASP A 122 9.01 12.12 -18.60
N LYS A 123 9.66 11.00 -18.96
CA LYS A 123 10.42 10.83 -20.21
C LYS A 123 9.58 10.52 -21.44
N VAL A 124 8.38 9.95 -21.25
CA VAL A 124 7.47 9.55 -22.34
C VAL A 124 6.51 10.68 -22.72
N ALA A 125 6.33 11.67 -21.84
CA ALA A 125 5.47 12.84 -22.07
C ALA A 125 6.14 13.96 -22.91
N VAL A 126 7.23 13.65 -23.64
CA VAL A 126 7.96 14.57 -24.53
C VAL A 126 7.75 14.16 -25.98
#